data_AF-A0A804N5V0-F1
#
_entry.id   AF-A0A804N5V0-F1
#
_cell.length_a   1.000
_cell.length_b   1.000
_cell.length_c   1.000
_cell.angle_alpha   90.00
_cell.angle_beta   90.00
_cell.angle_gamma   90.00
#
_symmetry.space_group_name_H-M   'P 1'
#
loop_
_entity.id
_entity.type
_entity.pdbx_description
1 polymer ?
#
loop_
_entity_poly.entity_id
_entity_poly.type
_entity_poly.pdbx_seq_one_letter_code
_entity_poly.pdbx_strand_id
1 'polypeptide(L)'
;MSPFGAVITPETLKYMSKYQGREITQVDCAREAMRLIHAEDKNLKAEDSAWELKKKFGNGVSTMVLVYNATGASLSLVDDGKDWMGSVYSSPIPDTFHNGQWIAFLHVKPGSLAQGSQAARVFRGRDVDGRTRDFVVAWYIPWDNIPTRVRLH
;
A
#
# COMPACT_ATOMS: atom_id res chain seq x y z
N MET A 1 3.66 -11.90 3.01
CA MET A 1 3.74 -11.38 1.62
C MET A 1 4.88 -10.39 1.56
N SER A 2 5.59 -10.26 0.43
CA SER A 2 6.70 -9.32 0.30
C SER A 2 6.27 -8.08 -0.50
N PRO A 3 6.74 -6.87 -0.18
CA PRO A 3 6.52 -5.68 -0.99
C PRO A 3 7.11 -5.81 -2.41
N PHE A 4 6.56 -5.04 -3.35
CA PHE A 4 6.95 -5.04 -4.76
C PHE A 4 7.77 -3.79 -5.13
N GLY A 5 8.84 -4.00 -5.90
CA GLY A 5 9.70 -2.93 -6.40
C GLY A 5 10.95 -2.69 -5.55
N ALA A 6 11.95 -2.07 -6.17
CA ALA A 6 13.19 -1.67 -5.51
C ALA A 6 12.96 -0.51 -4.52
N VAL A 7 13.70 -0.57 -3.42
CA VAL A 7 13.71 0.50 -2.41
C VAL A 7 14.45 1.71 -2.95
N ILE A 8 13.92 2.91 -2.70
CA ILE A 8 14.53 4.18 -3.07
C ILE A 8 15.06 4.84 -1.79
N THR A 9 16.37 4.79 -1.63
CA THR A 9 17.14 5.43 -0.55
C THR A 9 18.18 6.41 -1.09
N PRO A 10 18.79 7.26 -0.24
CA PRO A 10 19.91 8.09 -0.64
C PRO A 10 21.02 7.32 -1.36
N GLU A 11 21.35 6.11 -0.89
CA GLU A 11 22.38 5.25 -1.48
C GLU A 11 22.03 4.86 -2.92
N THR A 12 20.79 4.45 -3.17
CA THR A 12 20.33 4.10 -4.53
C THR A 12 20.30 5.33 -5.46
N LEU A 13 20.01 6.51 -4.90
CA LEU A 13 19.96 7.75 -5.67
C LEU A 13 21.34 8.29 -6.05
N LYS A 14 22.40 8.01 -5.28
CA LYS A 14 23.78 8.43 -5.61
C LYS A 14 24.26 7.94 -6.98
N TYR A 15 23.69 6.83 -7.49
CA TYR A 15 24.01 6.30 -8.81
C TYR A 15 23.35 7.07 -9.96
N MET A 16 22.40 7.96 -9.68
CA MET A 16 21.78 8.81 -10.71
C MET A 16 22.57 10.11 -10.88
N SER A 17 22.89 10.48 -12.12
CA SER A 17 23.68 11.68 -12.44
C SER A 17 23.20 12.96 -11.76
N LYS A 18 21.88 13.16 -11.66
CA LYS A 18 21.27 14.34 -11.01
C LYS A 18 21.52 14.48 -9.50
N TYR A 19 21.94 13.41 -8.83
CA TYR A 19 22.20 13.38 -7.38
C TYR A 19 23.68 13.19 -7.04
N GLN A 20 24.57 13.12 -8.03
CA GLN A 20 26.00 12.97 -7.80
C GLN A 20 26.59 14.22 -7.11
N GLY A 21 27.45 13.98 -6.10
CA GLY A 21 28.21 15.04 -5.44
C GLY A 21 27.40 15.98 -4.53
N ARG A 22 26.11 15.71 -4.29
CA ARG A 22 25.27 16.48 -3.36
C ARG A 22 24.71 15.62 -2.24
N GLU A 23 24.32 16.30 -1.17
CA GLU A 23 23.49 15.70 -0.13
C GLU A 23 22.10 15.36 -0.71
N ILE A 24 21.61 14.17 -0.36
CA ILE A 24 20.33 13.64 -0.83
C ILE A 24 19.41 13.57 0.38
N THR A 25 18.30 14.28 0.30
CA THR A 25 17.35 14.41 1.40
C THR A 25 16.23 13.36 1.33
N GLN A 26 15.46 13.21 2.42
CA GLN A 26 14.23 12.42 2.40
C GLN A 26 13.23 12.94 1.34
N VAL A 27 13.17 14.27 1.15
CA VAL A 27 12.31 14.88 0.12
C VAL A 27 12.76 14.48 -1.29
N ASP A 28 14.06 14.38 -1.54
CA ASP A 28 14.58 13.89 -2.82
C ASP A 28 14.17 12.42 -3.05
N CYS A 29 14.26 11.59 -2.01
CA CYS A 29 13.81 10.19 -2.06
C CYS A 29 12.30 10.06 -2.33
N ALA A 30 11.48 10.87 -1.67
CA ALA A 30 10.03 10.91 -1.87
C ALA A 30 9.66 11.34 -3.31
N ARG A 31 10.30 12.41 -3.81
CA ARG A 31 10.12 12.90 -5.18
C ARG A 31 10.51 11.85 -6.20
N GLU A 32 11.61 11.15 -5.97
CA GLU A 32 12.04 10.11 -6.89
C GLU A 32 11.14 8.88 -6.85
N ALA A 33 10.63 8.50 -5.67
CA ALA A 33 9.62 7.46 -5.58
C ALA A 33 8.37 7.79 -6.40
N MET A 34 7.87 9.02 -6.35
CA MET A 34 6.75 9.43 -7.20
C MET A 34 7.05 9.33 -8.70
N ARG A 35 8.26 9.70 -9.13
CA ARG A 35 8.67 9.56 -10.54
C ARG A 35 8.77 8.11 -10.99
N LEU A 36 9.18 7.21 -10.10
CA LEU A 36 9.43 5.81 -10.39
C LEU A 36 8.28 4.89 -9.93
N ILE A 37 7.07 5.44 -9.77
CA ILE A 37 5.89 4.71 -9.29
C ILE A 37 5.53 3.51 -10.18
N HIS A 38 5.79 3.61 -11.48
CA HIS A 38 5.58 2.54 -12.49
C HIS A 38 6.87 1.87 -12.98
N ALA A 39 8.03 2.23 -12.43
CA ALA A 39 9.30 1.70 -12.91
C ALA A 39 9.37 0.17 -12.72
N GLU A 40 9.95 -0.53 -13.71
CA GLU A 40 10.17 -1.99 -13.68
C GLU A 40 8.87 -2.81 -13.46
N ASP A 41 7.75 -2.27 -13.94
CA ASP A 41 6.42 -2.87 -13.84
C ASP A 41 5.99 -3.19 -12.41
N LYS A 42 6.57 -2.50 -11.41
CA LYS A 42 6.33 -2.78 -9.98
C LYS A 42 4.85 -2.66 -9.59
N ASN A 43 4.12 -1.74 -10.24
CA ASN A 43 2.70 -1.55 -10.03
C ASN A 43 1.89 -2.69 -10.65
N LEU A 44 2.26 -3.16 -11.84
CA LEU A 44 1.59 -4.27 -12.51
C LEU A 44 1.78 -5.55 -11.70
N LYS A 45 2.98 -5.81 -11.20
CA LYS A 45 3.25 -6.96 -10.31
C LYS A 45 2.40 -6.93 -9.04
N ALA A 46 2.22 -5.75 -8.44
CA ALA A 46 1.37 -5.58 -7.27
C ALA A 46 -0.12 -5.81 -7.62
N GLU A 47 -0.58 -5.27 -8.75
CA GLU A 47 -1.94 -5.45 -9.24
C GLU A 47 -2.25 -6.90 -9.60
N ASP A 48 -1.37 -7.56 -10.36
CA ASP A 48 -1.46 -8.96 -10.73
C ASP A 48 -1.55 -9.84 -9.48
N SER A 49 -0.76 -9.55 -8.45
CA SER A 49 -0.83 -10.29 -7.19
C SER A 49 -2.19 -10.16 -6.50
N ALA A 50 -2.78 -8.96 -6.47
CA ALA A 50 -4.14 -8.76 -5.95
C ALA A 50 -5.21 -9.43 -6.83
N TRP A 51 -5.03 -9.44 -8.15
CA TRP A 51 -5.90 -10.17 -9.07
C TRP A 51 -5.82 -11.68 -8.88
N GLU A 52 -4.64 -12.25 -8.64
CA GLU A 52 -4.49 -13.66 -8.33
C GLU A 52 -5.19 -14.04 -7.03
N LEU A 53 -5.14 -13.18 -6.00
CA LEU A 53 -5.95 -13.35 -4.80
C LEU A 53 -7.46 -13.28 -5.12
N LYS A 54 -7.88 -12.35 -5.97
CA LYS A 54 -9.29 -12.22 -6.37
C LYS A 54 -9.77 -13.45 -7.13
N LYS A 55 -8.99 -13.98 -8.06
CA LYS A 55 -9.31 -15.22 -8.80
C LYS A 55 -9.49 -16.41 -7.85
N LYS A 56 -8.61 -16.54 -6.85
CA LYS A 56 -8.70 -17.59 -5.81
C LYS A 56 -9.93 -17.44 -4.92
N PHE A 57 -10.27 -16.20 -4.54
CA PHE A 57 -11.47 -15.92 -3.76
C PHE A 57 -12.76 -16.19 -4.55
N GLY A 58 -12.76 -15.86 -5.84
CA GLY A 58 -13.89 -16.05 -6.73
C GLY A 58 -14.99 -15.00 -6.56
N ASN A 59 -16.24 -15.45 -6.68
CA ASN A 59 -17.41 -14.59 -6.72
C ASN A 59 -17.77 -14.02 -5.33
N GLY A 60 -18.04 -12.71 -5.30
CA GLY A 60 -18.41 -12.00 -4.08
C GLY A 60 -17.77 -10.61 -4.00
N VAL A 61 -18.20 -9.84 -3.00
CA VAL A 61 -17.65 -8.51 -2.70
C VAL A 61 -16.25 -8.64 -2.12
N SER A 62 -15.33 -7.90 -2.71
CA SER A 62 -13.92 -7.86 -2.32
C SER A 62 -13.32 -6.51 -2.69
N THR A 63 -12.33 -6.08 -1.93
CA THR A 63 -11.55 -4.87 -2.15
C THR A 63 -10.11 -5.27 -2.44
N MET A 64 -9.63 -4.97 -3.65
CA MET A 64 -8.20 -4.99 -3.95
C MET A 64 -7.59 -3.72 -3.40
N VAL A 65 -6.65 -3.85 -2.46
CA VAL A 65 -5.97 -2.71 -1.84
C VAL A 65 -4.53 -2.69 -2.32
N LEU A 66 -4.15 -1.59 -2.97
CA LEU A 66 -2.78 -1.33 -3.42
C LEU A 66 -2.31 -0.05 -2.73
N VAL A 67 -1.15 -0.10 -2.07
CA VAL A 67 -0.57 1.06 -1.39
C VAL A 67 0.87 1.24 -1.83
N TYR A 68 1.20 2.44 -2.33
CA TYR A 68 2.57 2.83 -2.68
C TYR A 68 3.14 3.76 -1.63
N ASN A 69 4.35 3.47 -1.15
CA ASN A 69 5.05 4.36 -0.24
C ASN A 69 5.97 5.31 -1.03
N ALA A 70 5.60 6.59 -1.06
CA ALA A 70 6.41 7.68 -1.59
C ALA A 70 6.73 8.75 -0.52
N THR A 71 6.85 8.35 0.74
CA THR A 71 7.08 9.27 1.87
C THR A 71 8.56 9.65 2.05
N GLY A 72 9.46 9.04 1.29
CA GLY A 72 10.91 9.18 1.46
C GLY A 72 11.49 8.33 2.60
N ALA A 73 10.65 7.64 3.37
CA ALA A 73 11.05 6.77 4.48
C ALA A 73 10.26 5.46 4.49
N SER A 74 10.57 4.54 5.41
CA SER A 74 9.79 3.31 5.61
C SER A 74 8.47 3.59 6.31
N LEU A 75 7.46 2.79 5.99
CA LEU A 75 6.18 2.76 6.70
C LEU A 75 6.01 1.39 7.35
N SER A 76 5.52 1.38 8.60
CA SER A 76 5.20 0.17 9.34
C SER A 76 3.70 0.10 9.61
N LEU A 77 3.11 -1.08 9.49
CA LEU A 77 1.71 -1.31 9.86
C LEU A 77 1.55 -1.11 11.38
N VAL A 78 0.56 -0.33 11.77
CA VAL A 78 0.21 -0.11 13.19
C VAL A 78 -0.92 -1.06 13.56
N ASP A 79 -0.59 -2.05 14.37
CA ASP A 79 -1.53 -3.10 14.79
C ASP A 79 -2.13 -3.86 13.59
N ASP A 80 -3.03 -4.81 13.80
CA ASP A 80 -3.70 -5.53 12.70
C ASP A 80 -4.73 -4.66 11.94
N GLY A 81 -4.92 -3.41 12.41
CA GLY A 81 -5.92 -2.47 11.90
C GLY A 81 -7.33 -2.78 12.40
N LYS A 82 -8.34 -2.34 11.65
CA LYS A 82 -9.74 -2.58 12.01
C LYS A 82 -10.50 -3.17 10.84
N ASP A 83 -11.07 -4.34 11.06
CA ASP A 83 -12.05 -4.96 10.17
C ASP A 83 -13.44 -4.80 10.80
N TRP A 84 -14.33 -4.05 10.14
CA TRP A 84 -15.73 -3.92 10.56
C TRP A 84 -16.62 -4.95 9.86
N MET A 85 -16.36 -5.23 8.58
CA MET A 85 -17.08 -6.23 7.79
C MET A 85 -16.12 -6.93 6.83
N GLY A 86 -15.83 -8.20 7.09
CA GLY A 86 -14.92 -8.99 6.27
C GLY A 86 -13.58 -9.24 6.95
N SER A 87 -12.61 -9.68 6.17
CA SER A 87 -11.24 -9.90 6.63
C SER A 87 -10.24 -9.89 5.47
N VAL A 88 -8.95 -9.78 5.79
CA VAL A 88 -7.86 -10.00 4.83
C VAL A 88 -7.86 -11.45 4.38
N TYR A 89 -7.76 -11.66 3.06
CA TYR A 89 -7.83 -12.98 2.44
C TYR A 89 -6.44 -13.59 2.22
N SER A 90 -6.26 -14.82 2.71
CA SER A 90 -5.17 -15.76 2.39
C SER A 90 -3.72 -15.36 2.70
N SER A 91 -3.39 -14.08 2.88
CA SER A 91 -2.03 -13.64 3.17
C SER A 91 -2.02 -12.41 4.06
N PRO A 92 -1.17 -12.37 5.11
CA PRO A 92 -1.06 -11.20 5.96
C PRO A 92 -0.43 -10.04 5.21
N ILE A 93 -0.83 -8.83 5.62
CA ILE A 93 -0.24 -7.58 5.15
C ILE A 93 1.21 -7.51 5.66
N PRO A 94 2.18 -7.07 4.84
CA PRO A 94 3.55 -6.88 5.33
C PRO A 94 3.61 -5.86 6.48
N ASP A 95 4.31 -6.20 7.56
CA ASP A 95 4.48 -5.31 8.73
C ASP A 95 5.23 -4.02 8.39
N THR A 96 6.06 -4.03 7.35
CA THR A 96 6.83 -2.87 6.91
C THR A 96 7.08 -2.92 5.41
N PHE A 97 7.10 -1.74 4.79
CA PHE A 97 7.47 -1.54 3.40
C PHE A 97 8.13 -0.19 3.19
N HIS A 98 9.05 -0.11 2.24
CA HIS A 98 9.97 1.01 2.12
C HIS A 98 9.55 2.01 1.03
N ASN A 99 10.13 3.21 1.08
CA ASN A 99 9.97 4.20 0.03
C ASN A 99 10.32 3.59 -1.34
N GLY A 100 9.45 3.80 -2.34
CA GLY A 100 9.62 3.24 -3.68
C GLY A 100 8.95 1.88 -3.90
N GLN A 101 8.30 1.31 -2.89
CA GLN A 101 7.65 -0.01 -2.95
C GLN A 101 6.13 0.07 -2.89
N TRP A 102 5.51 -0.92 -3.54
CA TRP A 102 4.08 -1.22 -3.43
C TRP A 102 3.84 -2.37 -2.46
N ILE A 103 2.70 -2.35 -1.77
CA ILE A 103 2.08 -3.53 -1.18
C ILE A 103 0.71 -3.74 -1.83
N ALA A 104 0.29 -4.99 -1.91
CA ALA A 104 -1.01 -5.35 -2.43
C ALA A 104 -1.61 -6.47 -1.59
N PHE A 105 -2.90 -6.41 -1.30
CA PHE A 105 -3.63 -7.47 -0.62
C PHE A 105 -5.12 -7.41 -0.97
N LEU A 106 -5.85 -8.47 -0.63
CA LEU A 106 -7.29 -8.57 -0.86
C LEU A 106 -8.01 -8.58 0.49
N HIS A 107 -9.01 -7.71 0.63
CA HIS A 107 -9.96 -7.77 1.73
C HIS A 107 -11.30 -8.25 1.18
N VAL A 108 -11.94 -9.23 1.83
CA VAL A 108 -13.12 -9.91 1.30
C VAL A 108 -14.28 -9.86 2.27
N LYS A 109 -15.50 -9.92 1.76
CA LYS A 109 -16.69 -10.04 2.60
C LYS A 109 -16.63 -11.29 3.50
N PRO A 110 -17.35 -11.32 4.63
CA PRO A 110 -17.52 -12.53 5.42
C PRO A 110 -18.14 -13.67 4.60
N GLY A 111 -17.77 -14.92 4.88
CA GLY A 111 -18.32 -16.09 4.20
C GLY A 111 -19.85 -16.16 4.31
N SER A 112 -20.52 -16.50 3.21
CA SER A 112 -21.99 -16.74 3.12
C SER A 112 -22.94 -15.61 3.54
N LEU A 113 -22.46 -14.49 4.10
CA LEU A 113 -23.30 -13.35 4.49
C LEU A 113 -23.47 -12.34 3.34
N ALA A 114 -24.66 -11.74 3.25
CA ALA A 114 -24.98 -10.62 2.38
C ALA A 114 -24.42 -9.31 2.95
N GLN A 115 -23.10 -9.24 3.06
CA GLN A 115 -22.36 -8.11 3.62
C GLN A 115 -21.24 -7.68 2.67
N GLY A 116 -20.81 -6.43 2.86
CA GLY A 116 -19.75 -5.80 2.10
C GLY A 116 -18.34 -6.14 2.59
N SER A 117 -17.40 -5.29 2.20
CA SER A 117 -16.01 -5.25 2.65
C SER A 117 -15.74 -3.87 3.26
N GLN A 118 -15.47 -3.82 4.56
CA GLN A 118 -15.23 -2.58 5.29
C GLN A 118 -14.10 -2.75 6.30
N ALA A 119 -13.06 -1.95 6.13
CA ALA A 119 -11.89 -2.00 6.99
C ALA A 119 -11.04 -0.72 6.87
N ALA A 120 -10.12 -0.57 7.81
CA ALA A 120 -9.08 0.45 7.79
C ALA A 120 -7.74 -0.15 8.21
N ARG A 121 -6.67 0.38 7.62
CA ARG A 121 -5.28 0.11 7.98
C ARG A 121 -4.58 1.43 8.27
N VAL A 122 -3.72 1.41 9.27
CA VAL A 122 -2.92 2.58 9.66
C VAL A 122 -1.46 2.23 9.44
N PHE A 123 -0.78 3.04 8.65
CA PHE A 123 0.66 2.91 8.41
C PHE A 123 1.38 4.07 9.08
N ARG A 124 2.40 3.79 9.86
CA ARG A 124 3.18 4.78 10.61
C ARG A 124 4.55 4.97 9.99
N GLY A 125 4.93 6.22 9.82
CA GLY A 125 6.25 6.64 9.38
C GLY A 125 6.78 7.83 10.17
N ARG A 126 7.89 8.38 9.69
CA ARG A 126 8.46 9.64 10.18
C ARG A 126 8.60 10.64 9.04
N ASP A 127 8.29 11.90 9.34
CA ASP A 127 8.56 13.01 8.42
C ASP A 127 10.01 13.50 8.52
N VAL A 128 10.33 14.51 7.71
CA VAL A 128 11.66 15.13 7.60
C VAL A 128 12.18 15.71 8.92
N ASP A 129 11.27 16.05 9.84
CA ASP A 129 11.60 16.58 11.17
C ASP A 129 11.67 15.47 12.22
N GLY A 130 11.59 14.20 11.81
CA GLY A 130 11.58 13.04 12.68
C GLY A 130 10.26 12.80 13.42
N ARG A 131 9.20 13.57 13.13
CA ARG A 131 7.90 13.44 13.80
C ARG A 131 7.15 12.24 13.27
N THR A 132 6.47 11.53 14.18
CA THR A 132 5.59 10.41 13.83
C THR A 132 4.40 10.90 13.00
N ARG A 133 4.12 10.19 11.90
CA ARG A 133 2.96 10.41 11.03
C ARG A 133 2.22 9.10 10.81
N ASP A 134 0.91 9.13 10.96
CA ASP A 134 0.03 8.00 10.73
C ASP A 134 -0.81 8.26 9.46
N PHE A 135 -0.81 7.29 8.56
CA PHE A 135 -1.51 7.32 7.27
C PHE A 135 -2.64 6.29 7.31
N VAL A 136 -3.88 6.76 7.24
CA VAL A 136 -5.06 5.90 7.29
C VAL A 136 -5.52 5.56 5.88
N VAL A 137 -5.60 4.27 5.57
CA VAL A 137 -6.23 3.75 4.36
C VAL A 137 -7.49 3.03 4.77
N ALA A 138 -8.65 3.61 4.45
CA ALA A 138 -9.96 3.06 4.80
C ALA A 138 -10.82 2.83 3.56
N TRP A 139 -11.63 1.77 3.59
CA TRP A 139 -12.55 1.44 2.52
C TRP A 139 -13.89 0.97 3.06
N TYR A 140 -14.92 1.21 2.25
CA TYR A 140 -16.26 0.70 2.46
C TYR A 140 -16.86 0.34 1.10
N ILE A 141 -17.02 -0.95 0.87
CA ILE A 141 -17.65 -1.52 -0.32
C ILE A 141 -18.90 -2.23 0.16
N PRO A 142 -20.12 -1.70 -0.06
CA PRO A 142 -21.32 -2.33 0.44
C PRO A 142 -21.68 -3.59 -0.38
N TRP A 143 -22.65 -4.36 0.11
CA TRP A 143 -23.16 -5.55 -0.60
C TRP A 143 -24.11 -5.18 -1.74
N ASP A 144 -24.84 -4.08 -1.60
CA ASP A 144 -25.77 -3.59 -2.60
C ASP A 144 -25.05 -2.82 -3.72
N ASN A 145 -25.71 -2.68 -4.88
CA ASN A 145 -25.17 -2.06 -6.11
C ASN A 145 -24.95 -0.53 -6.00
N ILE A 146 -24.71 0.01 -4.81
CA ILE A 146 -24.43 1.43 -4.61
C ILE A 146 -22.97 1.69 -5.02
N PRO A 147 -22.70 2.71 -5.86
CA PRO A 147 -21.35 3.04 -6.30
C PRO A 147 -20.38 3.23 -5.12
N THR A 148 -19.23 2.56 -5.21
CA THR A 148 -18.19 2.53 -4.18
C THR A 148 -17.51 3.88 -3.99
N ARG A 149 -17.11 4.18 -2.75
CA ARG A 149 -16.39 5.41 -2.40
C ARG A 149 -15.10 5.05 -1.65
N VAL A 150 -13.96 5.51 -2.14
CA VAL A 150 -12.70 5.55 -1.38
C VAL A 150 -12.59 6.94 -0.77
N ARG A 151 -12.33 7.04 0.54
CA ARG A 151 -11.98 8.30 1.20
C ARG A 151 -10.54 8.23 1.67
N LEU A 152 -9.74 9.17 1.19
CA LEU A 152 -8.42 9.48 1.75
C LEU A 152 -8.64 10.64 2.73
N HIS A 153 -8.22 10.47 3.98
CA HIS A 153 -8.24 11.51 5.02
C HIS A 153 -6.83 12.00 5.29
#